data_AF-A0A7J5UV81-F1
#
_entry.id   AF-A0A7J5UV81-F1
#
_cell.length_a   1.000
_cell.length_b   1.000
_cell.length_c   1.000
_cell.angle_alpha   90.00
_cell.angle_beta   90.00
_cell.angle_gamma   90.00
#
_symmetry.space_group_name_H-M   'P 1'
#
loop_
_entity.id
_entity.type
_entity.pdbx_description
1 polymer ?
#
loop_
_entity_poly.entity_id
_entity_poly.type
_entity_poly.pdbx_seq_one_letter_code
_entity_poly.pdbx_strand_id
1 'polypeptide(L)'
;MKRKLAFILYLLYRYYDKGATRTIAYESAIMAMSFLIFLNLATLSIYFSVHKDLYSLVNSNDGYIKIIKGSLLLIPQILILGFVFKKDYLRNLKFNQSIVKLGNVLLILYIIASFIIVSLFATRDVIF
;
A
#
# COMPACT_ATOMS: atom_id res chain seq x y z
N MET A 1 10.31 1.38 14.85
CA MET A 1 9.30 1.12 13.80
C MET A 1 9.14 2.29 12.81
N LYS A 2 8.87 3.51 13.28
CA LYS A 2 8.69 4.73 12.45
C LYS A 2 9.77 4.97 11.39
N ARG A 3 11.05 4.72 11.70
CA ARG A 3 12.19 4.91 10.79
C ARG A 3 12.20 3.94 9.59
N LYS A 4 11.73 2.70 9.77
CA LYS A 4 11.63 1.71 8.69
C LYS A 4 10.49 2.06 7.72
N LEU A 5 9.33 2.44 8.25
CA LEU A 5 8.20 2.92 7.45
C LEU A 5 8.57 4.20 6.69
N ALA A 6 9.24 5.16 7.35
CA ALA A 6 9.77 6.35 6.69
C ALA A 6 10.75 6.02 5.56
N PHE A 7 11.56 4.97 5.72
CA PHE A 7 12.47 4.52 4.66
C PHE A 7 11.70 3.98 3.45
N ILE A 8 10.72 3.09 3.64
CA ILE A 8 9.88 2.57 2.55
C ILE A 8 9.15 3.72 1.84
N LEU A 9 8.55 4.63 2.62
CA LEU A 9 7.85 5.80 2.10
C LEU A 9 8.79 6.74 1.33
N TYR A 10 10.05 6.88 1.80
CA TYR A 10 11.10 7.61 1.09
C TYR A 10 11.48 6.95 -0.23
N LEU A 11 11.60 5.61 -0.28
CA LEU A 11 11.87 4.88 -1.52
C LEU A 11 10.76 5.13 -2.56
N LEU A 12 9.50 5.01 -2.15
CA LEU A 12 8.34 5.31 -2.99
C LEU A 12 8.32 6.77 -3.44
N TYR A 13 8.55 7.71 -2.51
CA TYR A 13 8.62 9.13 -2.83
C TYR A 13 9.70 9.42 -3.88
N ARG A 14 10.91 8.86 -3.74
CA ARG A 14 12.01 9.05 -4.70
C ARG A 14 11.76 8.38 -6.04
N TYR A 15 10.94 7.33 -6.07
CA TYR A 15 10.49 6.71 -7.31
C TYR A 15 9.55 7.64 -8.07
N TYR A 16 8.57 8.26 -7.38
CA TYR A 16 7.60 9.18 -7.98
C TYR A 16 8.11 10.63 -8.15
N ASP A 17 9.18 11.05 -7.46
CA ASP A 17 9.85 12.36 -7.64
C ASP A 17 10.70 12.38 -8.93
N LYS A 18 10.17 11.77 -10.00
CA LYS A 18 10.78 11.66 -11.33
C LYS A 18 9.69 11.71 -12.39
N GLY A 19 9.97 12.38 -13.52
CA GLY A 19 9.06 12.42 -14.68
C GLY A 19 7.72 13.10 -14.38
N ALA A 20 6.64 12.55 -14.95
CA ALA A 20 5.30 13.16 -14.94
C ALA A 20 4.62 13.20 -13.56
N THR A 21 5.00 12.31 -12.63
CA THR A 21 4.38 12.19 -11.30
C THR A 21 5.04 13.05 -10.24
N ARG A 22 6.05 13.86 -10.61
CA ARG A 22 6.85 14.66 -9.68
C ARG A 22 6.03 15.66 -8.86
N THR A 23 5.04 16.30 -9.48
CA THR A 23 4.17 17.29 -8.83
C THR A 23 3.34 16.68 -7.69
N ILE A 24 3.02 15.40 -7.80
CA ILE A 24 2.19 14.61 -6.87
C ILE A 24 2.97 13.45 -6.24
N ALA A 25 4.30 13.56 -6.15
CA ALA A 25 5.15 12.45 -5.73
C ALA A 25 4.89 11.99 -4.29
N TYR A 26 4.56 12.94 -3.41
CA TYR A 26 4.23 12.66 -2.01
C TYR A 26 2.90 11.91 -1.89
N GLU A 27 1.88 12.43 -2.55
CA GLU A 27 0.53 11.89 -2.57
C GLU A 27 0.54 10.48 -3.19
N SER A 28 1.32 10.29 -4.26
CA SER A 28 1.54 8.99 -4.91
C SER A 28 2.25 7.99 -3.99
N ALA A 29 3.26 8.43 -3.24
CA ALA A 29 3.97 7.58 -2.28
C ALA A 29 3.08 7.13 -1.11
N ILE A 30 2.25 8.04 -0.58
CA ILE A 30 1.27 7.73 0.47
C ILE A 30 0.24 6.73 -0.06
N MET A 31 -0.31 6.95 -1.26
CA MET A 31 -1.27 6.02 -1.87
C MET A 31 -0.65 4.64 -2.12
N ALA A 32 0.56 4.56 -2.69
CA ALA A 32 1.24 3.31 -2.95
C ALA A 32 1.53 2.52 -1.66
N MET A 33 1.97 3.20 -0.60
CA MET A 33 2.18 2.57 0.70
C MET A 33 0.87 2.11 1.33
N SER A 34 -0.20 2.92 1.22
CA SER A 34 -1.53 2.57 1.70
C SER A 34 -2.08 1.33 1.00
N PHE A 35 -1.88 1.24 -0.32
CA PHE A 35 -2.27 0.08 -1.12
C PHE A 35 -1.48 -1.17 -0.72
N LEU A 36 -0.17 -1.05 -0.49
CA LEU A 36 0.66 -2.16 -0.02
C LEU A 36 0.23 -2.66 1.37
N ILE A 37 -0.10 -1.73 2.29
CA ILE A 37 -0.66 -2.08 3.60
C ILE A 37 -2.01 -2.79 3.43
N PHE A 38 -2.91 -2.22 2.62
CA PHE A 38 -4.22 -2.80 2.33
C PHE A 38 -4.09 -4.21 1.78
N LEU A 39 -3.16 -4.44 0.86
CA LEU A 39 -2.94 -5.74 0.25
C LEU A 39 -2.51 -6.79 1.28
N ASN A 40 -1.63 -6.43 2.23
CA ASN A 40 -1.24 -7.32 3.32
C ASN A 40 -2.39 -7.53 4.34
N LEU A 41 -3.17 -6.48 4.64
CA LEU A 41 -4.35 -6.60 5.50
C LEU A 41 -5.43 -7.49 4.86
N ALA A 42 -5.59 -7.42 3.53
CA ALA A 42 -6.47 -8.30 2.77
C ALA A 42 -5.97 -9.74 2.82
N THR A 43 -4.66 -9.98 2.72
CA THR A 43 -4.10 -11.34 2.96
C THR A 43 -4.48 -11.88 4.32
N LEU A 44 -4.31 -11.06 5.37
CA LEU A 44 -4.60 -11.46 6.74
C LEU A 44 -6.10 -11.70 6.94
N SER A 45 -6.97 -10.87 6.35
CA SER A 45 -8.42 -11.06 6.47
C SER A 45 -8.89 -12.35 5.78
N ILE A 46 -8.27 -12.72 4.67
CA ILE A 46 -8.49 -14.01 4.00
C ILE A 46 -8.01 -15.14 4.91
N TYR A 47 -6.77 -15.07 5.40
CA TYR A 47 -6.17 -16.08 6.27
C TYR A 47 -6.99 -16.37 7.53
N PHE A 48 -7.54 -15.34 8.17
CA PHE A 48 -8.39 -15.47 9.36
C PHE A 48 -9.88 -15.64 9.05
N SER A 49 -10.26 -15.79 7.77
CA SER A 49 -11.65 -15.93 7.31
C SER A 49 -12.60 -14.77 7.69
N VAL A 50 -12.07 -13.63 8.14
CA VAL A 50 -12.85 -12.40 8.44
C VAL A 50 -13.12 -11.55 7.20
N HIS A 51 -12.62 -11.96 6.04
CA HIS A 51 -12.85 -11.28 4.77
C HIS A 51 -14.34 -11.28 4.35
N LYS A 52 -15.15 -12.24 4.82
CA LYS A 52 -16.59 -12.33 4.48
C LYS A 52 -17.37 -11.13 5.01
N ASP A 53 -17.08 -10.71 6.24
CA ASP A 53 -17.69 -9.54 6.87
C ASP A 53 -17.29 -8.26 6.12
N LEU A 54 -16.00 -8.12 5.79
CA LEU A 54 -15.50 -7.01 4.98
C LEU A 54 -16.09 -6.99 3.57
N TYR A 55 -16.24 -8.15 2.94
CA TYR A 55 -16.84 -8.26 1.62
C TYR A 55 -18.32 -7.86 1.64
N SER A 56 -19.07 -8.24 2.69
CA SER A 56 -20.48 -7.85 2.84
C SER A 56 -20.68 -6.33 2.87
N LEU A 57 -19.75 -5.59 3.50
CA LEU A 57 -19.79 -4.13 3.57
C LEU A 57 -19.61 -3.48 2.20
N VAL A 58 -18.73 -4.08 1.37
CA VAL A 58 -18.38 -3.58 0.03
C VAL A 58 -19.35 -4.10 -1.03
N ASN A 59 -20.01 -5.24 -0.81
CA ASN A 59 -20.87 -5.88 -1.78
C ASN A 59 -22.06 -4.96 -2.14
N SER A 60 -22.28 -4.82 -3.43
CA SER A 60 -23.32 -3.97 -4.01
C SER A 60 -23.63 -4.49 -5.41
N ASN A 61 -24.90 -4.48 -5.79
CA ASN A 61 -25.34 -4.85 -7.14
C ASN A 61 -24.86 -3.83 -8.18
N ASP A 62 -24.67 -2.58 -7.77
CA ASP A 62 -24.06 -1.54 -8.60
C ASP A 62 -22.53 -1.59 -8.50
N GLY A 63 -21.87 -1.80 -9.63
CA GLY A 63 -20.43 -1.87 -9.75
C GLY A 63 -19.71 -0.56 -9.38
N TYR A 64 -20.31 0.60 -9.66
CA TYR A 64 -19.74 1.90 -9.28
C TYR A 64 -19.73 2.07 -7.76
N ILE A 65 -20.85 1.75 -7.12
CA ILE A 65 -20.96 1.79 -5.65
C ILE A 65 -19.95 0.83 -5.00
N LYS A 66 -19.76 -0.35 -5.58
CA LYS A 66 -18.76 -1.32 -5.12
C LYS A 66 -17.34 -0.74 -5.13
N ILE A 67 -16.95 -0.07 -6.21
CA ILE A 67 -15.63 0.58 -6.34
C ILE A 67 -15.46 1.70 -5.31
N ILE A 68 -16.48 2.54 -5.11
CA ILE A 68 -16.45 3.63 -4.13
C ILE A 68 -16.28 3.05 -2.73
N LYS A 69 -17.12 2.09 -2.33
CA LYS A 69 -17.03 1.43 -1.03
C LYS A 69 -15.68 0.76 -0.81
N GLY A 70 -15.14 0.09 -1.82
CA GLY A 70 -13.80 -0.50 -1.75
C GLY A 70 -12.70 0.55 -1.54
N SER A 71 -12.79 1.68 -2.24
CA SER A 71 -11.84 2.79 -2.12
C SER A 71 -11.90 3.46 -0.74
N LEU A 72 -13.07 3.50 -0.10
CA LEU A 72 -13.22 4.02 1.27
C LEU A 72 -12.37 3.23 2.28
N LEU A 73 -12.11 1.94 2.04
CA LEU A 73 -11.26 1.12 2.90
C LEU A 73 -9.79 1.53 2.90
N LEU A 74 -9.35 2.36 1.95
CA LEU A 74 -7.98 2.90 1.87
C LEU A 74 -7.81 4.24 2.60
N ILE A 75 -8.92 4.93 2.90
CA ILE A 75 -8.89 6.27 3.49
C ILE A 75 -8.21 6.27 4.87
N PRO A 76 -8.52 5.35 5.80
CA PRO A 76 -7.87 5.35 7.12
C PRO A 76 -6.34 5.27 7.03
N GLN A 77 -5.81 4.44 6.13
CA GLN A 77 -4.37 4.24 5.93
C GLN A 77 -3.73 5.50 5.34
N ILE A 78 -4.39 6.13 4.36
CA ILE A 78 -3.93 7.39 3.76
C ILE A 78 -3.87 8.50 4.82
N LEU A 79 -4.91 8.64 5.64
CA LEU A 79 -4.98 9.64 6.71
C LEU A 79 -3.90 9.40 7.77
N ILE A 80 -3.76 8.16 8.25
CA ILE A 80 -2.74 7.80 9.25
C ILE A 80 -1.34 8.09 8.70
N LEU A 81 -1.01 7.64 7.48
CA LEU A 81 0.31 7.87 6.91
C LEU A 81 0.57 9.35 6.66
N GLY A 82 -0.42 10.09 6.12
CA GLY A 82 -0.30 11.51 5.85
C GLY A 82 -0.14 12.36 7.11
N PHE A 83 -0.79 11.97 8.21
CA PHE A 83 -0.63 12.63 9.51
C PHE A 83 0.73 12.32 10.16
N VAL A 84 1.18 11.06 10.08
CA VAL A 84 2.43 10.61 10.72
C VAL A 84 3.69 11.05 9.96
N PHE A 85 3.64 11.08 8.62
CA PHE A 85 4.79 11.35 7.76
C PHE A 85 4.55 12.57 6.87
N LYS A 86 4.78 13.77 7.42
CA LYS A 86 4.65 15.03 6.67
C LYS A 86 5.58 15.08 5.44
N LYS A 87 5.14 15.76 4.38
CA LYS A 87 5.88 15.94 3.13
C LYS A 87 7.30 16.48 3.33
N ASP A 88 7.45 17.53 4.15
CA ASP A 88 8.75 18.15 4.42
C ASP A 88 9.72 17.20 5.11
N TYR A 89 9.20 16.32 5.99
CA TYR A 89 10.01 15.31 6.64
C TYR A 89 10.63 14.37 5.61
N LEU A 90 9.84 13.86 4.65
CA LEU A 90 10.34 12.95 3.61
C LEU A 90 11.31 13.62 2.63
N ARG A 91 11.04 14.88 2.26
CA ARG A 91 11.89 15.65 1.34
C ARG A 91 13.29 15.89 1.92
N ASN A 92 13.38 16.04 3.24
CA ASN A 92 14.64 16.31 3.94
C ASN A 92 15.41 15.05 4.34
N LEU A 93 14.84 13.85 4.17
CA LEU A 93 15.54 12.60 4.45
C LEU A 93 16.68 12.38 3.46
N LYS A 94 17.83 11.98 4.00
CA LYS A 94 19.00 11.56 3.21
C LYS A 94 19.40 10.16 3.65
N PHE A 95 19.51 9.27 2.68
CA PHE A 95 19.98 7.90 2.87
C PHE A 95 21.14 7.61 1.91
N ASN A 96 22.01 6.67 2.29
CA ASN A 96 23.09 6.20 1.46
C ASN A 96 22.54 5.58 0.16
N GLN A 97 23.08 5.97 -1.00
CA GLN A 97 22.62 5.51 -2.31
C GLN A 97 22.69 4.00 -2.48
N SER A 98 23.72 3.33 -1.93
CA SER A 98 23.83 1.87 -1.99
C SER A 98 22.68 1.18 -1.27
N ILE A 99 22.28 1.71 -0.11
CA ILE A 99 21.13 1.20 0.67
C ILE A 99 19.82 1.48 -0.07
N VAL A 100 19.68 2.66 -0.69
CA VAL A 100 18.49 3.02 -1.48
C VAL A 100 18.30 2.08 -2.67
N LYS A 101 19.38 1.78 -3.41
CA LYS A 101 19.33 0.84 -4.55
C LYS A 101 18.88 -0.55 -4.11
N LEU A 102 19.51 -1.11 -3.08
CA LEU A 102 19.12 -2.41 -2.53
C LEU A 102 17.67 -2.38 -2.01
N GLY A 103 17.31 -1.31 -1.29
CA GLY A 103 15.96 -1.11 -0.77
C GLY A 103 14.90 -1.10 -1.86
N ASN A 104 15.13 -0.44 -3.00
CA ASN A 104 14.21 -0.45 -4.13
C ASN A 104 14.01 -1.85 -4.71
N VAL A 105 15.10 -2.61 -4.89
CA VAL A 105 15.01 -4.00 -5.38
C VAL A 105 14.21 -4.86 -4.41
N LEU A 106 14.52 -4.80 -3.11
CA LEU A 106 13.80 -5.54 -2.09
C LEU A 106 12.32 -5.12 -2.00
N LEU A 107 12.01 -3.84 -2.16
CA LEU A 107 10.64 -3.35 -2.15
C LEU A 107 9.83 -3.90 -3.33
N ILE A 108 10.41 -3.92 -4.53
CA ILE A 108 9.77 -4.50 -5.72
C ILE A 108 9.52 -6.00 -5.51
N LEU A 109 10.54 -6.74 -5.05
CA LEU A 109 10.39 -8.17 -4.74
C LEU A 109 9.32 -8.41 -3.69
N TYR A 110 9.26 -7.57 -2.66
CA TYR A 110 8.24 -7.66 -1.62
C TYR A 110 6.82 -7.39 -2.16
N ILE A 111 6.65 -6.38 -3.03
CA ILE A 111 5.36 -6.10 -3.68
C ILE A 111 4.92 -7.31 -4.51
N ILE A 112 5.81 -7.86 -5.34
CA ILE A 112 5.54 -9.05 -6.16
C ILE A 112 5.15 -10.25 -5.28
N ALA A 113 5.94 -10.51 -4.22
CA ALA A 113 5.64 -11.59 -3.28
C ALA A 113 4.29 -11.38 -2.58
N SER A 114 3.97 -10.15 -2.18
CA SER A 114 2.69 -9.84 -1.55
C SER A 114 1.51 -10.12 -2.48
N PHE A 115 1.61 -9.75 -3.77
CA PHE A 115 0.61 -10.08 -4.79
C PHE A 115 0.46 -11.59 -4.97
N ILE A 116 1.56 -12.34 -5.07
CA ILE A 116 1.52 -13.81 -5.20
C ILE A 116 0.80 -14.43 -3.99
N ILE A 117 1.16 -14.01 -2.78
CA ILE A 117 0.59 -14.54 -1.54
C ILE A 117 -0.91 -14.27 -1.49
N VAL A 118 -1.37 -13.03 -1.75
CA VAL A 118 -2.80 -12.71 -1.80
C VAL A 118 -3.54 -13.58 -2.80
N SER A 119 -3.00 -13.72 -4.01
CA SER A 119 -3.63 -14.54 -5.06
C SER A 119 -3.74 -16.01 -4.66
N LEU A 120 -2.71 -16.58 -4.03
CA LEU A 120 -2.74 -17.96 -3.53
C LEU A 120 -3.82 -18.16 -2.46
N PHE A 121 -3.91 -17.25 -1.50
CA PHE A 121 -4.92 -17.32 -0.44
C PHE A 121 -6.33 -17.09 -0.98
N ALA A 122 -6.52 -16.11 -1.86
CA ALA A 122 -7.81 -15.83 -2.49
C ALA A 122 -8.29 -17.01 -3.34
N THR A 123 -7.41 -17.68 -4.07
CA THR A 123 -7.77 -18.86 -4.88
C THR A 123 -8.18 -20.03 -3.99
N ARG A 124 -7.50 -20.24 -2.85
CA ARG A 124 -7.84 -21.30 -1.91
C ARG A 124 -9.25 -21.12 -1.33
N ASP A 125 -9.64 -19.90 -1.01
CA ASP A 125 -10.98 -19.58 -0.47
C ASP A 125 -12.12 -19.72 -1.50
N VAL A 126 -11.82 -19.84 -2.80
CA VAL A 126 -12.83 -20.08 -3.85
C VAL A 126 -13.09 -21.57 -4.06
N ILE A 127 -12.15 -22.43 -3.67
CA ILE A 127 -12.19 -23.89 -3.92
C ILE A 127 -12.83 -24.67 -2.74
N PHE A 128 -12.94 -24.06 -1.56
CA PHE A 128 -13.51 -24.65 -0.34
C PHE A 128 -14.69 -23.82 0.16
#